data_AF-A0A6I7NYC8-F1
#
_entry.id   AF-A0A6I7NYC8-F1
#
_cell.length_a   1.000
_cell.length_b   1.000
_cell.length_c   1.000
_cell.angle_alpha   90.00
_cell.angle_beta   90.00
_cell.angle_gamma   90.00
#
_symmetry.space_group_name_H-M   'P 1'
#
loop_
_entity.id
_entity.type
_entity.pdbx_description
1 polymer ?
#
loop_
_entity_poly.entity_id
_entity_poly.type
_entity_poly.pdbx_seq_one_letter_code
_entity_poly.pdbx_strand_id
1 'polypeptide(L)'
;MPPRRATTRCRQGRSAPEFAKGHRHRRSEKARPMLRSPWPGRAGRASVSVEGQDRGGSKLAELKPTRDPDFLHYSVDRDLAYPAAALFDIAADVERYPEFLPAWKAVRTRRIDAEEYVTDQMLAFGPIRERFESRTHMERPHGIQVISHSRTFRHFEVNWRFIPLDDSSCRVHLDAHIAFKIRQMKLLVGSVLGKQLGDILTAFERRAHALLTTPGVDRRAGLPLEEERKVGRRF
;
A
#
# COMPACT_ATOMS: atom_id res chain seq x y z
N MET A 1 -48.84 -34.63 43.00
CA MET A 1 -50.00 -33.74 42.71
C MET A 1 -49.67 -32.84 41.52
N PRO A 2 -50.41 -32.92 40.40
CA PRO A 2 -50.71 -31.78 39.53
C PRO A 2 -52.04 -31.13 39.99
N PRO A 3 -52.28 -29.82 39.81
CA PRO A 3 -52.82 -29.28 38.54
C PRO A 3 -52.29 -27.83 38.25
N ARG A 4 -52.78 -26.97 37.33
CA ARG A 4 -53.91 -26.94 36.36
C ARG A 4 -53.40 -26.51 34.95
N ARG A 5 -54.29 -26.39 33.97
CA ARG A 5 -54.12 -25.65 32.70
C ARG A 5 -55.04 -24.42 32.67
N ALA A 6 -54.64 -23.36 31.94
CA ALA A 6 -55.48 -22.51 31.06
C ALA A 6 -54.54 -21.52 30.33
N THR A 7 -54.37 -21.39 29.01
CA THR A 7 -55.26 -21.24 27.83
C THR A 7 -56.08 -19.93 27.78
N THR A 8 -55.77 -19.06 26.80
CA THR A 8 -56.67 -18.32 25.86
C THR A 8 -55.89 -17.13 25.24
N ARG A 9 -55.44 -17.18 23.97
CA ARG A 9 -56.10 -16.76 22.71
C ARG A 9 -56.22 -15.23 22.58
N CYS A 10 -55.35 -14.52 21.83
CA CYS A 10 -55.25 -14.40 20.36
C CYS A 10 -56.31 -13.49 19.69
N ARG A 11 -55.86 -12.34 19.14
CA ARG A 11 -56.29 -11.62 17.92
C ARG A 11 -55.51 -10.29 17.81
N GLN A 12 -55.33 -9.60 16.68
CA GLN A 12 -55.23 -9.82 15.23
C GLN A 12 -55.43 -8.42 14.58
N GLY A 13 -54.63 -8.05 13.57
CA GLY A 13 -54.76 -6.80 12.79
C GLY A 13 -53.37 -6.21 12.47
N ARG A 14 -52.81 -6.33 11.26
CA ARG A 14 -53.20 -5.73 9.95
C ARG A 14 -53.12 -4.18 10.00
N SER A 15 -52.58 -3.47 9.01
CA SER A 15 -52.06 -3.85 7.67
C SER A 15 -51.19 -2.72 7.07
N ALA A 16 -50.46 -3.02 5.99
CA ALA A 16 -49.79 -2.02 5.15
C ALA A 16 -50.79 -1.18 4.30
N PRO A 17 -50.28 -0.17 3.58
CA PRO A 17 -50.76 0.09 2.21
C PRO A 17 -49.63 0.14 1.17
N GLU A 18 -50.03 -0.03 -0.10
CA GLU A 18 -49.20 -0.13 -1.32
C GLU A 18 -49.81 0.79 -2.43
N PHE A 19 -49.05 1.06 -3.51
CA PHE A 19 -49.41 1.80 -4.76
C PHE A 19 -49.52 3.34 -4.66
N ALA A 20 -49.00 4.15 -5.60
CA ALA A 20 -49.12 4.16 -7.08
C ALA A 20 -47.92 4.92 -7.74
N LYS A 21 -47.25 4.47 -8.82
CA LYS A 21 -47.55 4.50 -10.29
C LYS A 21 -47.42 5.86 -11.04
N GLY A 22 -46.60 5.87 -12.11
CA GLY A 22 -46.51 6.91 -13.18
C GLY A 22 -45.24 7.79 -13.09
N HIS A 23 -44.47 8.09 -14.15
CA HIS A 23 -44.70 8.05 -15.61
C HIS A 23 -43.44 7.65 -16.43
N ARG A 24 -43.63 7.29 -17.71
CA ARG A 24 -42.56 7.13 -18.73
C ARG A 24 -42.32 8.46 -19.45
N HIS A 25 -41.09 8.75 -19.92
CA HIS A 25 -40.73 8.69 -21.35
C HIS A 25 -39.38 9.34 -21.71
N ARG A 26 -38.64 8.67 -22.62
CA ARG A 26 -37.55 9.22 -23.48
C ARG A 26 -36.32 9.77 -22.71
N ARG A 27 -35.13 9.89 -23.32
CA ARG A 27 -34.71 9.69 -24.71
C ARG A 27 -33.35 8.99 -24.74
N SER A 28 -33.08 8.23 -25.79
CA SER A 28 -31.75 7.75 -26.12
C SER A 28 -30.79 8.90 -26.45
N GLU A 29 -29.53 8.80 -26.04
CA GLU A 29 -28.42 9.38 -26.79
C GLU A 29 -27.33 8.30 -26.96
N LYS A 30 -27.12 7.84 -28.19
CA LYS A 30 -25.99 6.98 -28.56
C LYS A 30 -24.86 7.89 -29.02
N ALA A 31 -23.74 7.94 -28.30
CA ALA A 31 -22.47 8.35 -28.89
C ALA A 31 -21.76 7.10 -29.42
N ARG A 32 -21.63 7.00 -30.75
CA ARG A 32 -20.93 5.91 -31.46
C ARG A 32 -19.51 6.39 -31.86
N PRO A 33 -18.59 5.47 -32.25
CA PRO A 33 -17.15 5.72 -32.18
C PRO A 33 -16.62 6.56 -33.34
N MET A 34 -15.49 7.22 -33.10
CA MET A 34 -14.48 7.52 -34.11
C MET A 34 -13.19 6.80 -33.72
N LEU A 35 -12.78 5.80 -34.50
CA LEU A 35 -11.80 5.95 -35.58
C LEU A 35 -10.41 6.22 -34.97
N ARG A 36 -9.60 5.18 -34.77
CA ARG A 36 -8.52 4.82 -35.70
C ARG A 36 -7.80 6.05 -36.27
N SER A 37 -6.50 6.14 -35.99
CA SER A 37 -5.45 6.23 -37.01
C SER A 37 -4.08 5.94 -36.38
N PRO A 38 -2.99 5.78 -37.16
CA PRO A 38 -1.99 4.77 -36.87
C PRO A 38 -0.70 5.35 -36.27
N TRP A 39 0.13 4.49 -35.69
CA TRP A 39 1.55 4.78 -35.50
C TRP A 39 2.31 4.35 -36.76
N PRO A 40 2.89 5.29 -37.54
CA PRO A 40 3.86 4.96 -38.58
C PRO A 40 5.19 4.54 -37.95
N GLY A 41 5.98 3.78 -38.71
CA GLY A 41 7.22 3.20 -38.22
C GLY A 41 8.42 4.17 -38.12
N ARG A 42 9.53 3.57 -37.71
CA ARG A 42 10.91 4.08 -37.71
C ARG A 42 11.21 5.05 -38.86
N ALA A 43 11.80 6.20 -38.55
CA ALA A 43 13.19 6.56 -38.89
C ALA A 43 13.45 8.04 -38.54
N GLY A 44 14.65 8.37 -38.07
CA GLY A 44 15.01 9.77 -37.78
C GLY A 44 16.01 9.92 -36.66
N ARG A 45 17.29 9.66 -36.94
CA ARG A 45 18.38 10.02 -36.02
C ARG A 45 18.63 11.52 -36.17
N ALA A 46 18.07 12.32 -35.28
CA ALA A 46 18.30 13.77 -35.21
C ALA A 46 18.76 14.13 -33.80
N SER A 47 20.04 14.49 -33.67
CA SER A 47 20.60 15.08 -32.45
C SER A 47 20.04 16.49 -32.30
N VAL A 48 19.08 16.66 -31.39
CA VAL A 48 18.56 17.97 -30.98
C VAL A 48 19.15 18.28 -29.61
N SER A 49 19.97 19.34 -29.54
CA SER A 49 20.35 19.95 -28.27
C SER A 49 19.09 20.58 -27.65
N VAL A 50 18.62 20.03 -26.54
CA VAL A 50 17.50 20.61 -25.78
C VAL A 50 18.07 21.38 -24.60
N GLU A 51 18.37 22.66 -24.84
CA GLU A 51 18.45 23.63 -23.76
C GLU A 51 17.06 24.26 -23.62
N GLY A 52 16.31 23.83 -22.60
CA GLY A 52 14.86 24.02 -22.60
C GLY A 52 14.13 23.44 -21.39
N GLN A 53 14.29 24.11 -20.25
CA GLN A 53 13.18 24.40 -19.34
C GLN A 53 12.46 23.23 -18.64
N ASP A 54 13.02 22.89 -17.47
CA ASP A 54 12.31 22.81 -16.17
C ASP A 54 10.79 22.51 -16.22
N ARG A 55 10.44 21.23 -16.03
CA ARG A 55 9.09 20.78 -15.71
C ARG A 55 9.09 19.60 -14.75
N GLY A 56 8.47 19.80 -13.59
CA GLY A 56 7.82 18.71 -12.85
C GLY A 56 8.72 17.81 -12.01
N GLY A 57 9.66 18.39 -11.26
CA GLY A 57 10.23 17.68 -10.11
C GLY A 57 9.10 17.22 -9.18
N SER A 58 9.05 15.91 -8.88
CA SER A 58 8.06 15.34 -7.98
C SER A 58 8.17 16.00 -6.60
N LYS A 59 7.10 16.68 -6.18
CA LYS A 59 7.11 17.50 -4.97
C LYS A 59 6.89 16.66 -3.71
N LEU A 60 7.69 15.60 -3.53
CA LEU A 60 8.06 15.19 -2.18
C LEU A 60 8.83 16.36 -1.59
N ALA A 61 8.25 17.02 -0.60
CA ALA A 61 8.87 18.15 0.05
C ALA A 61 10.23 17.70 0.61
N GLU A 62 11.29 18.41 0.25
CA GLU A 62 12.60 18.21 0.87
C GLU A 62 12.48 18.56 2.35
N LEU A 63 12.34 17.51 3.18
CA LEU A 63 12.16 17.61 4.62
C LEU A 63 13.43 18.19 5.23
N LYS A 64 13.44 19.53 5.39
CA LYS A 64 14.51 20.25 6.08
C LYS A 64 14.74 19.60 7.44
N PRO A 65 15.97 19.17 7.79
CA PRO A 65 16.22 18.49 9.07
C PRO A 65 15.86 19.43 10.22
N THR A 66 14.77 19.10 10.91
CA THR A 66 14.25 19.88 12.02
C THR A 66 15.26 19.84 13.15
N ARG A 67 15.87 20.98 13.49
CA ARG A 67 16.73 21.15 14.67
C ARG A 67 15.95 21.07 16.01
N ASP A 68 14.71 20.60 15.98
CA ASP A 68 13.97 20.25 17.20
C ASP A 68 14.61 18.99 17.78
N PRO A 69 15.22 19.04 18.99
CA PRO A 69 15.92 17.91 19.56
C PRO A 69 15.01 16.71 19.80
N ASP A 70 13.68 16.86 19.81
CA ASP A 70 12.71 15.77 19.99
C ASP A 70 12.35 15.00 18.71
N PHE A 71 12.75 15.47 17.53
CA PHE A 71 12.62 14.70 16.30
C PHE A 71 13.84 13.77 16.15
N LEU A 72 13.56 12.46 16.12
CA LEU A 72 14.50 11.46 15.66
C LEU A 72 14.37 11.37 14.14
N HIS A 73 15.40 11.83 13.43
CA HIS A 73 15.55 11.67 11.98
C HIS A 73 16.63 10.63 11.70
N TYR A 74 16.28 9.58 10.96
CA TYR A 74 17.22 8.58 10.46
C TYR A 74 16.87 8.23 9.02
N SER A 75 17.88 8.24 8.15
CA SER A 75 17.78 7.77 6.78
C SER A 75 18.81 6.67 6.51
N VAL A 76 18.50 5.79 5.56
CA VAL A 76 19.40 4.75 5.08
C VAL A 76 19.12 4.45 3.60
N ASP A 77 20.19 4.31 2.83
CA ASP A 77 20.15 3.92 1.42
C ASP A 77 20.68 2.48 1.23
N ARG A 78 20.12 1.75 0.25
CA ARG A 78 20.70 0.50 -0.24
C ARG A 78 20.39 0.27 -1.70
N ASP A 79 21.43 -0.09 -2.46
CA ASP A 79 21.30 -0.54 -3.85
C ASP A 79 20.98 -2.03 -3.85
N LEU A 80 19.89 -2.40 -4.52
CA LEU A 80 19.39 -3.77 -4.61
C LEU A 80 19.27 -4.18 -6.07
N ALA A 81 19.74 -5.39 -6.40
CA ALA A 81 19.68 -5.98 -7.75
C ALA A 81 18.29 -6.56 -8.07
N TYR A 82 17.23 -5.76 -7.86
CA TYR A 82 15.87 -6.07 -8.25
C TYR A 82 15.18 -4.82 -8.85
N PRO A 83 14.23 -4.97 -9.79
CA PRO A 83 13.49 -3.83 -10.35
C PRO A 83 12.72 -3.05 -9.28
N ALA A 84 12.71 -1.72 -9.40
CA ALA A 84 12.02 -0.82 -8.46
C ALA A 84 10.56 -1.22 -8.20
N ALA A 85 9.85 -1.61 -9.26
CA ALA A 85 8.46 -2.08 -9.19
C ALA A 85 8.27 -3.30 -8.28
N ALA A 86 9.18 -4.27 -8.30
CA ALA A 86 9.08 -5.47 -7.48
C ALA A 86 9.43 -5.19 -6.01
N LEU A 87 10.38 -4.29 -5.75
CA LEU A 87 10.72 -3.85 -4.39
C LEU A 87 9.59 -3.01 -3.77
N PHE A 88 8.97 -2.14 -4.57
CA PHE A 88 7.76 -1.41 -4.19
C PHE A 88 6.63 -2.39 -3.81
N ASP A 89 6.35 -3.41 -4.62
CA ASP A 89 5.25 -4.34 -4.34
C ASP A 89 5.43 -5.08 -3.00
N ILE A 90 6.68 -5.43 -2.64
CA ILE A 90 7.01 -6.04 -1.33
C ILE A 90 6.82 -5.03 -0.17
N ALA A 91 7.05 -3.74 -0.39
CA ALA A 91 6.88 -2.69 0.61
C ALA A 91 5.42 -2.18 0.73
N ALA A 92 4.63 -2.33 -0.33
CA ALA A 92 3.19 -2.07 -0.32
C ALA A 92 2.44 -3.17 0.45
N ASP A 93 2.87 -4.44 0.36
CA ASP A 93 2.26 -5.60 1.04
C ASP A 93 2.62 -5.68 2.54
N VAL A 94 2.16 -4.68 3.28
CA VAL A 94 2.37 -4.52 4.72
C VAL A 94 1.78 -5.66 5.56
N GLU A 95 0.76 -6.38 5.06
CA GLU A 95 0.18 -7.52 5.77
C GLU A 95 1.17 -8.70 5.88
N ARG A 96 2.15 -8.78 4.98
CA ARG A 96 3.23 -9.79 5.02
C ARG A 96 4.38 -9.44 5.95
N TYR A 97 4.46 -8.21 6.46
CA TYR A 97 5.59 -7.78 7.29
C TYR A 97 5.85 -8.71 8.49
N PRO A 98 4.85 -9.24 9.23
CA PRO A 98 5.09 -10.20 10.32
C PRO A 98 5.74 -11.53 9.89
N GLU A 99 5.74 -11.88 8.60
CA GLU A 99 6.41 -13.10 8.09
C GLU A 99 7.94 -12.95 8.01
N PHE A 100 8.46 -11.73 7.86
CA PHE A 100 9.89 -11.50 7.56
C PHE A 100 10.56 -10.37 8.35
N LEU A 101 9.81 -9.43 8.95
CA LEU A 101 10.33 -8.38 9.82
C LEU A 101 10.14 -8.78 11.29
N PRO A 102 11.21 -9.17 12.04
CA PRO A 102 11.06 -9.72 13.39
C PRO A 102 10.36 -8.80 14.40
N ALA A 103 10.39 -7.49 14.18
CA ALA A 103 9.76 -6.50 15.06
C ALA A 103 8.26 -6.30 14.78
N TRP A 104 7.77 -6.59 13.56
CA TRP A 104 6.34 -6.55 13.24
C TRP A 104 5.69 -7.83 13.77
N LYS A 105 4.69 -7.69 14.66
CA LYS A 105 4.02 -8.84 15.30
C LYS A 105 2.60 -9.10 14.81
N ALA A 106 1.93 -8.04 14.36
CA ALA A 106 0.65 -8.14 13.69
C ALA A 106 0.46 -6.89 12.84
N VAL A 107 -0.21 -7.07 11.71
CA VAL A 107 -0.77 -6.00 10.88
C VAL A 107 -2.21 -6.41 10.59
N ARG A 108 -3.11 -5.44 10.58
CA ARG A 108 -4.48 -5.62 10.13
C ARG A 108 -4.91 -4.42 9.30
N THR A 109 -5.26 -4.65 8.04
CA THR A 109 -5.81 -3.58 7.22
C THR A 109 -7.26 -3.28 7.61
N ARG A 110 -7.59 -1.99 7.67
CA ARG A 110 -8.88 -1.43 8.07
C ARG A 110 -9.66 -0.87 6.90
N ARG A 111 -8.95 -0.30 5.93
CA ARG A 111 -9.47 0.26 4.68
C ARG A 111 -8.38 0.16 3.61
N ILE A 112 -8.79 -0.16 2.38
CA ILE A 112 -7.94 -0.19 1.18
C ILE A 112 -8.65 0.61 0.10
N ASP A 113 -7.93 1.52 -0.53
CA ASP A 113 -8.25 2.19 -1.78
C ASP A 113 -7.09 1.93 -2.78
N ALA A 114 -7.12 2.51 -3.99
CA ALA A 114 -6.13 2.19 -5.03
C ALA A 114 -4.69 2.63 -4.70
N GLU A 115 -4.54 3.79 -4.04
CA GLU A 115 -3.26 4.44 -3.72
C GLU A 115 -3.13 4.76 -2.22
N GLU A 116 -4.11 4.37 -1.40
CA GLU A 116 -4.10 4.58 0.06
C GLU A 116 -4.58 3.33 0.80
N TYR A 117 -4.01 3.05 1.98
CA TYR A 117 -4.63 2.16 2.96
C TYR A 117 -4.48 2.67 4.40
N VAL A 118 -5.33 2.15 5.29
CA VAL A 118 -5.26 2.39 6.74
C VAL A 118 -5.06 1.06 7.46
N THR A 119 -4.06 0.97 8.33
CA THR A 119 -3.68 -0.26 9.04
C THR A 119 -3.53 -0.06 10.54
N ASP A 120 -3.99 -1.04 11.31
CA ASP A 120 -3.61 -1.26 12.72
C ASP A 120 -2.31 -2.10 12.73
N GLN A 121 -1.22 -1.57 13.30
CA GLN A 121 0.08 -2.25 13.37
C GLN A 121 0.50 -2.51 14.83
N MET A 122 1.18 -3.62 15.09
CA MET A 122 1.80 -3.95 16.37
C MET A 122 3.30 -4.16 16.20
N LEU A 123 4.10 -3.31 16.86
CA LEU A 123 5.56 -3.43 16.89
C LEU A 123 6.08 -3.91 18.26
N ALA A 124 7.20 -4.62 18.22
CA ALA A 124 7.85 -5.21 19.37
C ALA A 124 9.38 -5.12 19.27
N PHE A 125 9.98 -4.21 20.03
CA PHE A 125 11.43 -4.02 20.12
C PHE A 125 11.88 -4.18 21.58
N GLY A 126 12.60 -5.26 21.90
CA GLY A 126 13.01 -5.56 23.28
C GLY A 126 11.81 -5.58 24.25
N PRO A 127 11.76 -4.71 25.28
CA PRO A 127 10.62 -4.60 26.19
C PRO A 127 9.44 -3.77 25.64
N ILE A 128 9.64 -2.98 24.57
CA ILE A 128 8.58 -2.15 23.99
C ILE A 128 7.56 -3.03 23.27
N ARG A 129 6.27 -2.78 23.50
CA ARG A 129 5.14 -3.25 22.69
C ARG A 129 4.25 -2.06 22.40
N GLU A 130 4.11 -1.69 21.15
CA GLU A 130 3.36 -0.50 20.73
C GLU A 130 2.35 -0.87 19.63
N ARG A 131 1.10 -0.41 19.80
CA ARG A 131 0.06 -0.48 18.76
C ARG A 131 -0.21 0.91 18.21
N PHE A 132 -0.21 1.06 16.90
CA PHE A 132 -0.62 2.31 16.26
C PHE A 132 -1.44 2.07 14.99
N GLU A 133 -2.37 2.99 14.74
CA GLU A 133 -2.97 3.18 13.42
C GLU A 133 -2.01 3.98 12.55
N SER A 134 -1.84 3.60 11.28
CA SER A 134 -1.16 4.40 10.26
C SER A 134 -2.00 4.52 9.01
N ARG A 135 -1.82 5.62 8.29
CA ARG A 135 -2.28 5.81 6.91
C ARG A 135 -1.07 5.75 6.00
N THR A 136 -1.20 5.05 4.89
CA THR A 136 -0.14 4.89 3.90
C THR A 136 -0.63 5.37 2.55
N HIS A 137 0.09 6.31 1.95
CA HIS A 137 -0.09 6.75 0.57
C HIS A 137 0.99 6.12 -0.31
N MET A 138 0.63 5.76 -1.54
CA MET A 138 1.44 4.93 -2.44
C MET A 138 1.47 5.50 -3.86
N GLU A 139 2.65 5.85 -4.35
CA GLU A 139 2.88 6.24 -5.74
C GLU A 139 3.69 5.14 -6.42
N ARG A 140 3.03 4.20 -7.11
CA ARG A 140 3.71 3.05 -7.72
C ARG A 140 4.46 3.45 -9.00
N PRO A 141 5.74 3.06 -9.19
CA PRO A 141 6.62 2.30 -8.29
C PRO A 141 7.55 3.18 -7.43
N HIS A 142 7.36 4.50 -7.43
CA HIS A 142 8.35 5.50 -7.00
C HIS A 142 8.46 5.70 -5.49
N GLY A 143 7.38 5.58 -4.72
CA GLY A 143 7.44 5.83 -3.29
C GLY A 143 6.21 5.46 -2.47
N ILE A 144 6.43 5.33 -1.16
CA ILE A 144 5.39 5.01 -0.16
C ILE A 144 5.61 5.94 1.04
N GLN A 145 4.60 6.72 1.41
CA GLN A 145 4.61 7.58 2.59
C GLN A 145 3.68 6.98 3.65
N VAL A 146 4.21 6.69 4.84
CA VAL A 146 3.45 6.14 5.98
C VAL A 146 3.40 7.19 7.08
N ILE A 147 2.21 7.66 7.45
CA ILE A 147 2.00 8.66 8.51
C ILE A 147 1.17 8.04 9.64
N SER A 148 1.52 8.34 10.90
CA SER A 148 0.70 7.99 12.07
C SER A 148 0.47 9.17 12.99
N HIS A 149 -0.78 9.29 13.46
CA HIS A 149 -1.21 10.21 14.50
C HIS A 149 -1.58 9.47 15.81
N SER A 150 -0.98 8.29 16.05
CA SER A 150 -1.20 7.51 17.27
C SER A 150 -0.98 8.34 18.55
N ARG A 151 -1.64 7.92 19.64
CA ARG A 151 -1.52 8.57 20.95
C ARG A 151 -0.06 8.63 21.43
N THR A 152 0.82 7.72 21.05
CA THR A 152 2.21 7.65 21.53
C THR A 152 3.15 8.62 20.82
N PHE A 153 2.88 8.92 19.54
CA PHE A 153 3.68 9.80 18.71
C PHE A 153 3.11 11.23 18.72
N ARG A 154 3.97 12.25 18.69
CA ARG A 154 3.62 13.61 18.25
C ARG A 154 3.66 13.70 16.73
N HIS A 155 4.63 13.00 16.14
CA HIS A 155 4.80 12.84 14.70
C HIS A 155 5.43 11.47 14.46
N PHE A 156 4.97 10.79 13.42
CA PHE A 156 5.55 9.55 12.90
C PHE A 156 5.32 9.60 11.39
N GLU A 157 6.42 9.65 10.65
CA GLU A 157 6.44 9.61 9.19
C GLU A 157 7.58 8.70 8.74
N VAL A 158 7.30 7.80 7.79
CA VAL A 158 8.29 6.94 7.14
C VAL A 158 8.08 7.00 5.64
N ASN A 159 9.10 7.46 4.93
CA ASN A 159 9.11 7.64 3.49
C ASN A 159 10.04 6.62 2.84
N TRP A 160 9.48 5.80 1.96
CA TRP A 160 10.22 4.95 1.03
C TRP A 160 10.31 5.67 -0.31
N ARG A 161 11.51 5.69 -0.92
CA ARG A 161 11.70 6.05 -2.33
C ARG A 161 12.44 4.94 -3.04
N PHE A 162 11.94 4.56 -4.21
CA PHE A 162 12.52 3.54 -5.08
C PHE A 162 13.04 4.25 -6.33
N ILE A 163 14.36 4.36 -6.44
CA ILE A 163 15.04 5.08 -7.51
C ILE A 163 15.63 4.04 -8.46
N PRO A 164 15.06 3.83 -9.67
CA PRO A 164 15.62 2.91 -10.64
C PRO A 164 17.05 3.33 -11.01
N LEU A 165 17.98 2.38 -11.00
CA LEU A 165 19.35 2.56 -11.48
C LEU A 165 19.49 1.95 -12.89
N ASP A 166 18.84 0.81 -13.13
CA ASP A 166 18.59 0.21 -14.44
C ASP A 166 17.29 -0.64 -14.41
N ASP A 167 16.96 -1.35 -15.50
CA ASP A 167 15.76 -2.21 -15.60
C ASP A 167 15.68 -3.33 -14.54
N SER A 168 16.81 -3.67 -13.93
CA SER A 168 17.01 -4.79 -13.01
C SER A 168 17.56 -4.39 -11.64
N SER A 169 17.91 -3.12 -11.41
CA SER A 169 18.45 -2.65 -10.13
C SER A 169 17.88 -1.30 -9.69
N CYS A 170 17.82 -1.09 -8.38
CA CYS A 170 17.13 0.03 -7.74
C CYS A 170 17.81 0.42 -6.44
N ARG A 171 17.98 1.73 -6.21
CA ARG A 171 18.31 2.30 -4.90
C ARG A 171 17.03 2.47 -4.09
N VAL A 172 16.96 1.80 -2.94
CA VAL A 172 15.92 1.99 -1.95
C VAL A 172 16.44 2.99 -0.92
N HIS A 173 15.76 4.12 -0.81
CA HIS A 173 15.98 5.12 0.22
C HIS A 173 14.85 5.02 1.24
N LEU A 174 15.19 4.79 2.50
CA LEU A 174 14.25 4.72 3.61
C LEU A 174 14.55 5.83 4.62
N ASP A 175 13.60 6.72 4.81
CA ASP A 175 13.72 7.96 5.59
C ASP A 175 12.63 8.01 6.67
N ALA A 176 13.01 8.19 7.93
CA ALA A 176 12.10 8.10 9.07
C ALA A 176 12.21 9.32 9.99
N HIS A 177 11.08 9.97 10.25
CA HIS A 177 10.93 11.14 11.13
C HIS A 177 9.97 10.79 12.26
N ILE A 178 10.47 10.71 13.50
CA ILE A 178 9.68 10.25 14.64
C ILE A 178 9.89 11.17 15.84
N ALA A 179 8.82 11.78 16.33
CA ALA A 179 8.80 12.54 17.59
C ALA A 179 7.84 11.88 18.59
N PHE A 180 8.34 11.50 19.76
CA PHE A 180 7.54 10.84 20.79
C PHE A 180 6.91 11.83 21.78
N LYS A 181 5.73 11.50 22.34
CA LYS A 181 5.15 12.29 23.45
C LYS A 181 5.91 12.10 24.76
N ILE A 182 6.66 11.00 24.92
CA ILE A 182 7.32 10.59 26.16
C ILE A 182 8.84 10.53 25.95
N ARG A 183 9.60 11.30 26.75
CA ARG A 183 11.07 11.42 26.61
C ARG A 183 11.82 10.11 26.81
N GLN A 184 11.33 9.24 27.69
CA GLN A 184 11.91 7.91 27.92
C GLN A 184 11.81 7.02 26.67
N MET A 185 10.68 7.08 25.94
CA MET A 185 10.50 6.30 24.71
C MET A 185 11.47 6.77 23.62
N LYS A 186 11.65 8.08 23.46
CA LYS A 186 12.65 8.68 22.56
C LYS A 186 14.07 8.17 22.86
N LEU A 187 14.49 8.13 24.12
CA LEU A 187 15.83 7.63 24.49
C LEU A 187 15.99 6.13 24.19
N LEU A 188 14.96 5.34 24.47
CA LEU A 188 15.00 3.88 24.26
C LEU A 188 14.94 3.50 22.77
N VAL A 189 14.18 4.24 21.95
CA VAL A 189 14.08 4.02 20.50
C VAL A 189 15.27 4.62 19.77
N GLY A 190 15.74 5.81 20.14
CA GLY A 190 16.87 6.49 19.47
C GLY A 190 18.18 5.70 19.53
N SER A 191 18.40 4.90 20.58
CA SER A 191 19.59 4.03 20.67
C SER A 191 19.54 2.81 19.74
N VAL A 192 18.37 2.47 19.18
CA VAL A 192 18.19 1.28 18.31
C VAL A 192 17.71 1.59 16.89
N LEU A 193 17.10 2.75 16.65
CA LEU A 193 16.35 3.06 15.41
C LEU A 193 17.19 2.91 14.13
N GLY A 194 18.40 3.48 14.10
CA GLY A 194 19.31 3.32 12.96
C GLY A 194 19.66 1.86 12.65
N LYS A 195 19.87 1.02 13.68
CA LYS A 195 20.08 -0.42 13.49
C LYS A 195 18.81 -1.09 12.96
N GLN A 196 17.64 -0.75 13.49
CA GLN A 196 16.37 -1.34 13.04
C GLN A 196 16.08 -1.02 11.57
N LEU A 197 16.38 0.20 11.10
CA LEU A 197 16.25 0.56 9.69
C LEU A 197 17.17 -0.28 8.77
N GLY A 198 18.43 -0.49 9.18
CA GLY A 198 19.34 -1.40 8.48
C GLY A 198 18.91 -2.87 8.50
N ASP A 199 18.36 -3.34 9.64
CA ASP A 199 17.79 -4.69 9.78
C ASP A 199 16.56 -4.88 8.87
N ILE A 200 15.69 -3.86 8.74
CA ILE A 200 14.53 -3.85 7.84
C ILE A 200 15.00 -4.03 6.39
N LEU A 201 15.91 -3.18 5.88
CA LEU A 201 16.38 -3.30 4.49
C LEU A 201 17.02 -4.67 4.19
N THR A 202 17.70 -5.26 5.19
CA THR A 202 18.30 -6.61 5.07
C THR A 202 17.24 -7.71 5.02
N ALA A 203 16.16 -7.58 5.78
CA ALA A 203 15.02 -8.49 5.71
C ALA A 203 14.23 -8.35 4.40
N PHE A 204 14.10 -7.13 3.88
CA PHE A 204 13.53 -6.82 2.57
C PHE A 204 14.31 -7.46 1.43
N GLU A 205 15.63 -7.30 1.40
CA GLU A 205 16.53 -7.92 0.43
C GLU A 205 16.39 -9.45 0.42
N ARG A 206 16.31 -10.07 1.60
CA ARG A 206 16.05 -11.52 1.74
C ARG A 206 14.66 -11.94 1.25
N ARG A 207 13.63 -11.11 1.47
CA ARG A 207 12.26 -11.37 0.99
C ARG A 207 12.17 -11.22 -0.53
N ALA A 208 12.82 -10.21 -1.10
CA ALA A 208 12.95 -10.00 -2.55
C ALA A 208 13.65 -11.20 -3.21
N HIS A 209 14.77 -11.67 -2.65
CA HIS A 209 15.41 -12.89 -3.11
C HIS A 209 14.44 -14.08 -3.12
N ALA A 210 13.83 -14.40 -1.97
CA ALA A 210 12.92 -15.54 -1.85
C ALA A 210 11.74 -15.51 -2.84
N LEU A 211 11.17 -14.33 -3.13
CA LEU A 211 10.05 -14.19 -4.06
C LEU A 211 10.47 -14.14 -5.53
N LEU A 212 11.62 -13.56 -5.85
CA LEU A 212 12.00 -13.21 -7.23
C LEU A 212 13.01 -14.19 -7.85
N THR A 213 13.71 -15.01 -7.06
CA THR A 213 14.62 -16.05 -7.56
C THR A 213 14.04 -17.47 -7.49
N THR A 214 12.83 -17.66 -6.94
CA THR A 214 12.14 -18.97 -6.94
C THR A 214 11.77 -19.37 -8.37
N PRO A 215 12.29 -20.50 -8.91
CA PRO A 215 11.93 -20.96 -10.25
C PRO A 215 10.48 -21.44 -10.26
N GLY A 216 9.59 -20.70 -10.95
CA GLY A 216 8.18 -21.09 -11.09
C GLY A 216 7.19 -19.93 -11.21
N VAL A 217 7.57 -18.71 -10.81
CA VAL A 217 6.76 -17.51 -11.07
C VAL A 217 7.07 -16.98 -12.47
N ASP A 218 6.11 -17.10 -13.39
CA ASP A 218 6.24 -16.52 -14.72
C ASP A 218 6.26 -14.99 -14.63
N ARG A 219 7.41 -14.39 -14.98
CA ARG A 219 7.65 -12.94 -14.99
C ARG A 219 6.86 -12.19 -16.08
N ARG A 220 6.01 -12.87 -16.86
CA ARG A 220 5.10 -12.27 -17.84
C ARG A 220 3.61 -12.42 -17.53
N ALA A 221 3.24 -13.14 -16.47
CA ALA A 221 1.84 -13.34 -16.09
C ALA A 221 1.29 -12.14 -15.30
N GLY A 222 1.08 -11.01 -15.97
CA GLY A 222 0.05 -10.07 -15.53
C GLY A 222 -1.32 -10.75 -15.65
N LEU A 223 -2.15 -10.64 -14.60
CA LEU A 223 -3.59 -10.97 -14.52
C LEU A 223 -4.13 -12.03 -15.50
N PRO A 224 -4.53 -13.23 -15.02
CA PRO A 224 -5.20 -14.21 -15.88
C PRO A 224 -6.48 -13.60 -16.49
N LEU A 225 -6.45 -13.32 -17.79
CA LEU A 225 -7.65 -13.14 -18.60
C LEU A 225 -8.24 -14.52 -18.87
N GLU A 226 -9.57 -14.64 -18.77
CA GLU A 226 -10.33 -15.83 -19.14
C GLU A 226 -9.82 -16.53 -20.42
N GLU A 227 -9.45 -17.80 -20.30
CA GLU A 227 -9.38 -18.71 -21.44
C GLU A 227 -10.65 -19.59 -21.50
N GLU A 228 -11.41 -19.44 -22.59
CA GLU A 228 -12.65 -20.17 -22.83
C GLU A 228 -12.40 -21.69 -22.92
N ARG A 229 -12.74 -22.46 -21.87
CA ARG A 229 -12.79 -23.92 -21.96
C ARG A 229 -14.06 -24.38 -22.71
N LYS A 230 -14.03 -24.29 -24.04
CA LYS A 230 -15.11 -24.77 -24.92
C LYS A 230 -14.80 -26.11 -25.58
N VAL A 231 -15.47 -27.15 -25.07
CA VAL A 231 -15.86 -28.40 -25.77
C VAL A 231 -14.75 -29.32 -26.33
N GLY A 232 -14.61 -30.49 -25.70
CA GLY A 232 -13.99 -31.70 -26.27
C GLY A 232 -14.74 -32.94 -25.78
N ARG A 233 -15.06 -33.89 -26.68
CA ARG A 233 -16.03 -34.99 -26.44
C ARG A 233 -15.44 -36.21 -25.70
N ARG A 234 -16.36 -37.07 -25.25
CA ARG A 234 -16.29 -38.44 -24.69
C ARG A 234 -16.74 -38.43 -23.22
N PHE A 235 -17.72 -39.22 -22.77
CA PHE A 235 -18.44 -40.34 -23.42
C PHE A 235 -19.95 -40.07 -23.50
#